data_AF-A0A817VG79-F1
#
_entry.id   AF-A0A817VG79-F1
#
_cell.length_a   1.000
_cell.length_b   1.000
_cell.length_c   1.000
_cell.angle_alpha   90.00
_cell.angle_beta   90.00
_cell.angle_gamma   90.00
#
_symmetry.space_group_name_H-M   'P 1'
#
loop_
_entity.id
_entity.type
_entity.pdbx_description
1 polymer ?
#
loop_
_entity_poly.entity_id
_entity_poly.type
_entity_poly.pdbx_seq_one_letter_code
_entity_poly.pdbx_strand_id
1 'polypeptide(L)'
;MRAKHEYKIVSSIQHLVCRRSDIVIHRTDTNKVFYIGKPTDFARKEEEYMLETETYQEIIDGCCPLANNLHAVQTILTHLFTQKALMKQQSNRISPKLNNLEGVV
;
A
#
# COMPACT_ATOMS: atom_id res chain seq x y z
N MET A 1 19.41 -32.40 7.32
CA MET A 1 20.34 -31.29 7.66
C MET A 1 19.74 -29.90 7.42
N ARG A 2 19.10 -29.64 6.28
CA ARG A 2 18.49 -28.36 5.92
C ARG A 2 17.48 -27.81 6.94
N ALA A 3 16.53 -28.63 7.40
CA ALA A 3 15.52 -28.20 8.38
C ALA A 3 16.10 -27.72 9.73
N LYS A 4 17.21 -28.34 10.21
CA LYS A 4 17.89 -27.89 11.43
C LYS A 4 18.57 -26.53 11.25
N HIS A 5 19.06 -26.27 10.04
CA HIS A 5 19.66 -24.98 9.71
C HIS A 5 18.61 -23.88 9.62
N GLU A 6 17.49 -24.15 8.93
CA GLU A 6 16.37 -23.22 8.81
C GLU A 6 15.77 -22.90 10.20
N TYR A 7 15.60 -23.91 11.05
CA TYR A 7 15.17 -23.71 12.43
C TYR A 7 16.10 -22.79 13.23
N LYS A 8 17.42 -22.97 13.12
CA LYS A 8 18.39 -22.09 13.79
C LYS A 8 18.30 -20.65 13.31
N ILE A 9 18.08 -20.42 12.02
CA ILE A 9 17.91 -19.08 11.45
C ILE A 9 16.65 -18.44 12.01
N VAL A 10 15.50 -19.13 11.94
CA VAL A 10 14.22 -18.62 12.44
C VAL A 10 14.30 -18.27 13.92
N SER A 11 14.85 -19.16 14.75
CA SER A 11 15.03 -18.91 16.17
C SER A 11 15.93 -17.70 16.43
N SER A 12 17.02 -17.56 15.68
CA SER A 12 17.93 -16.41 15.83
C SER A 12 17.26 -15.08 15.48
N ILE A 13 16.45 -15.07 14.41
CA ILE A 13 15.66 -13.90 14.00
C ILE A 13 14.61 -13.55 15.06
N GLN A 14 13.88 -14.54 15.58
CA GLN A 14 12.90 -14.32 16.65
C GLN A 14 13.56 -13.72 17.89
N HIS A 15 14.72 -14.23 18.30
CA HIS A 15 15.45 -13.68 19.44
C HIS A 15 15.93 -12.24 19.19
N LEU A 16 16.36 -11.93 17.98
CA LEU A 16 16.78 -10.58 17.60
C LEU A 16 15.61 -9.60 17.68
N VAL A 17 14.46 -9.95 17.10
CA VAL A 17 13.24 -9.11 17.13
C VAL A 17 12.72 -8.93 18.55
N CYS A 18 12.72 -9.98 19.37
CA CYS A 18 12.29 -9.89 20.77
C CYS A 18 13.19 -8.96 21.62
N ARG A 19 14.48 -8.83 21.29
CA ARG A 19 15.44 -8.04 22.08
C ARG A 19 15.65 -6.63 21.54
N ARG A 20 15.31 -6.38 20.28
CA ARG A 20 15.50 -5.10 19.61
C ARG A 20 14.19 -4.61 19.04
N SER A 21 13.53 -3.75 19.83
CA SER A 21 12.30 -3.05 19.43
C SER A 21 12.52 -2.05 18.29
N ASP A 22 13.79 -1.75 17.95
CA ASP A 22 14.16 -0.87 16.85
C ASP A 22 14.34 -1.59 15.51
N ILE A 23 14.06 -2.90 15.44
CA ILE A 23 14.14 -3.70 14.21
C ILE A 23 12.75 -4.23 13.86
N VAL A 24 12.40 -4.15 12.58
CA VAL A 24 11.17 -4.70 12.02
C VAL A 24 11.47 -5.69 10.90
N ILE A 25 10.56 -6.65 10.72
CA ILE A 25 10.55 -7.56 9.58
C ILE A 25 9.50 -7.03 8.61
N HIS A 26 9.93 -6.68 7.41
CA HIS A 26 9.04 -6.19 6.36
C HIS A 26 9.11 -7.12 5.15
N ARG A 27 7.95 -7.36 4.53
CA ARG A 27 7.85 -8.19 3.33
C ARG A 27 8.05 -7.27 2.12
N THR A 28 8.99 -7.62 1.24
CA THR A 28 9.16 -6.86 -0.01
C THR A 28 8.14 -7.32 -1.06
N ASP A 29 7.56 -6.37 -1.80
CA ASP A 29 6.55 -6.66 -2.83
C ASP A 29 7.15 -7.27 -4.10
N THR A 30 8.39 -6.93 -4.42
CA THR A 30 9.06 -7.29 -5.67
C THR A 30 9.68 -8.70 -5.64
N ASN A 31 10.31 -9.06 -4.52
CA ASN A 31 10.93 -10.36 -4.32
C ASN A 31 10.32 -10.98 -3.07
N LYS A 32 9.94 -12.26 -3.10
CA LYS A 32 9.35 -13.01 -1.96
C LYS A 32 10.36 -13.25 -0.83
N VAL A 33 10.99 -12.18 -0.37
CA VAL A 33 12.07 -12.11 0.61
C VAL A 33 11.62 -11.17 1.72
N PHE A 34 12.11 -11.42 2.92
CA PHE A 34 11.89 -10.55 4.07
C PHE A 34 13.12 -9.70 4.31
N TYR A 35 12.93 -8.39 4.45
CA TYR A 35 13.97 -7.49 4.91
C TYR A 35 13.87 -7.32 6.43
N ILE A 36 15.03 -7.32 7.08
CA ILE A 36 15.17 -7.13 8.53
C ILE A 36 16.07 -5.92 8.74
N GLY A 37 15.54 -4.85 9.32
CA GLY A 37 16.28 -3.61 9.53
C GLY A 37 15.49 -2.62 10.37
N LYS A 38 15.97 -1.38 10.50
CA LYS A 38 15.27 -0.37 11.29
C LYS A 38 14.12 0.26 10.47
N PRO A 39 13.01 0.67 11.10
CA PRO A 39 11.95 1.44 10.44
C PRO A 39 12.47 2.65 9.67
N THR A 40 13.46 3.36 10.23
CA THR A 40 14.11 4.52 9.60
C THR A 40 14.80 4.20 8.29
N ASP A 41 15.31 2.97 8.14
CA ASP A 41 16.00 2.54 6.94
C ASP A 41 15.00 2.32 5.77
N PHE A 42 13.72 2.06 6.08
CA PHE A 42 12.66 1.98 5.08
C PHE A 42 12.28 3.35 4.55
N ALA A 43 11.97 4.28 5.46
CA ALA A 43 11.62 5.65 5.09
C ALA A 43 12.71 6.29 4.21
N ARG A 44 13.99 6.07 4.58
CA ARG A 44 15.12 6.55 3.78
C ARG A 44 15.20 5.89 2.40
N LYS A 45 14.95 4.58 2.29
CA LYS A 45 14.94 3.87 1.00
C LYS A 45 13.78 4.28 0.11
N GLU A 46 12.61 4.54 0.70
CA GLU A 46 11.46 5.08 -0.01
C GLU A 46 11.79 6.46 -0.56
N GLU A 47 12.39 7.34 0.26
CA GLU A 47 12.87 8.66 -0.16
C GLU A 47 13.94 8.57 -1.27
N GLU A 48 14.94 7.70 -1.13
CA GLU A 48 15.95 7.42 -2.15
C GLU A 48 15.30 6.96 -3.48
N TYR A 49 14.33 6.03 -3.40
CA TYR A 49 13.60 5.55 -4.57
C TYR A 49 12.74 6.66 -5.20
N MET A 50 12.09 7.51 -4.41
CA MET A 50 11.34 8.68 -4.88
C MET A 50 12.25 9.63 -5.67
N LEU A 51 13.45 9.91 -5.14
CA LEU A 51 14.45 10.77 -5.78
C LEU A 51 14.97 10.17 -7.09
N GLU A 52 15.21 8.87 -7.15
CA GLU A 52 15.77 8.20 -8.33
C GLU A 52 14.76 8.03 -9.47
N THR A 53 13.47 7.83 -9.14
CA THR A 53 12.48 7.38 -10.12
C THR A 53 11.44 8.42 -10.50
N GLU A 54 11.44 9.60 -9.87
CA GLU A 54 10.41 10.66 -10.02
C GLU A 54 8.97 10.13 -9.90
N THR A 55 8.77 8.93 -9.33
CA THR A 55 7.51 8.19 -9.45
C THR A 55 6.42 8.69 -8.51
N TYR A 56 6.81 9.46 -7.49
CA TYR A 56 5.92 9.98 -6.47
C TYR A 56 5.98 11.50 -6.46
N GLN A 57 4.87 12.14 -6.84
CA GLN A 57 4.70 13.58 -6.71
C GLN A 57 4.13 13.88 -5.33
N GLU A 58 4.86 14.67 -4.53
CA GLU A 58 4.34 15.17 -3.26
C GLU A 58 3.13 16.08 -3.54
N ILE A 59 2.01 15.83 -2.84
CA ILE A 59 0.80 16.63 -2.97
C ILE A 59 0.97 17.87 -2.09
N ILE A 60 1.45 18.97 -2.69
CA ILE A 60 1.86 20.20 -1.98
C ILE A 60 0.66 21.06 -1.55
N ASP A 61 -0.44 20.97 -2.30
CA ASP A 61 -1.62 21.83 -2.16
C ASP A 61 -2.74 21.19 -1.31
N GLY A 62 -2.52 19.98 -0.80
CA GLY A 62 -3.54 19.19 -0.10
C GLY A 62 -4.70 18.75 -1.00
N CYS A 63 -4.63 18.98 -2.32
CA CYS A 63 -5.64 18.56 -3.26
C CYS A 63 -5.38 17.13 -3.69
N CYS A 64 -6.32 16.22 -3.41
CA CYS A 64 -6.20 14.85 -3.92
C CYS A 64 -6.17 14.87 -5.46
N PRO A 65 -5.10 14.40 -6.12
CA PRO A 65 -4.97 14.45 -7.57
C PRO A 65 -6.03 13.60 -8.29
N LEU A 66 -6.67 12.68 -7.57
CA LEU A 66 -7.75 11.84 -8.05
C LEU A 66 -9.14 12.42 -7.77
N ALA A 67 -9.28 13.56 -7.07
CA ALA A 67 -10.57 14.14 -6.72
C ALA A 67 -11.43 14.44 -7.95
N ASN A 68 -10.83 15.03 -8.98
CA ASN A 68 -11.51 15.33 -10.24
C ASN A 68 -11.94 14.05 -10.97
N ASN A 69 -11.08 13.04 -11.01
CA ASN A 69 -11.38 11.75 -11.62
C ASN A 69 -12.50 11.03 -10.89
N LEU A 70 -12.46 11.05 -9.55
CA LEU A 70 -13.50 10.49 -8.69
C LEU A 70 -14.85 11.17 -8.96
N HIS A 71 -14.86 12.51 -9.00
CA HIS A 71 -16.06 13.28 -9.28
C HIS A 71 -16.64 12.99 -10.68
N ALA A 72 -15.78 12.86 -11.70
CA ALA A 72 -16.18 12.50 -13.05
C ALA A 72 -16.83 11.11 -13.10
N VAL A 73 -16.22 10.11 -12.44
CA VAL A 73 -16.77 8.75 -12.36
C VAL A 73 -18.12 8.73 -11.64
N GLN A 74 -18.23 9.43 -10.50
CA GLN A 74 -19.50 9.55 -9.77
C GLN A 74 -20.59 10.17 -10.65
N THR A 75 -20.27 11.24 -11.37
CA THR A 75 -21.21 11.93 -12.28
C THR A 75 -21.73 10.99 -13.38
N ILE A 76 -20.84 10.21 -14.00
CA ILE A 76 -21.21 9.22 -15.02
C ILE A 76 -22.12 8.14 -14.43
N LEU A 77 -21.77 7.60 -13.27
CA LEU A 77 -22.57 6.56 -12.61
C LEU A 77 -23.97 7.07 -12.23
N THR A 78 -24.07 8.30 -11.72
CA THR A 78 -25.35 8.94 -11.43
C THR A 78 -26.18 9.10 -12.70
N HIS A 79 -25.58 9.56 -13.80
CA HIS A 79 -26.27 9.73 -15.08
C HIS A 79 -26.80 8.40 -15.63
N LEU A 80 -26.00 7.34 -15.60
CA LEU A 80 -26.41 6.01 -16.05
C LEU A 80 -27.51 5.41 -15.16
N PHE A 81 -27.49 5.71 -13.86
CA PHE A 81 -28.54 5.30 -12.95
C PHE A 81 -29.86 6.03 -13.22
N THR A 82 -29.84 7.36 -13.44
CA THR A 82 -31.05 8.14 -13.75
C THR A 82 -31.66 7.76 -15.10
N GLN A 83 -30.84 7.38 -16.07
CA GLN A 83 -31.29 6.83 -17.36
C GLN A 83 -31.78 5.37 -17.29
N LYS A 84 -31.76 4.74 -16.10
CA LYS A 84 -32.07 3.32 -15.89
C LYS A 84 -31.20 2.36 -16.72
N ALA A 85 -30.04 2.81 -17.18
CA ALA A 85 -29.03 1.98 -17.85
C ALA A 85 -28.27 1.09 -16.86
N LEU A 86 -28.27 1.45 -15.57
CA LEU A 86 -27.70 0.66 -14.48
C LEU A 86 -28.74 0.31 -13.42
N MET A 87 -28.75 -0.95 -13.00
CA MET A 87 -29.49 -1.38 -11.81
C MET A 87 -28.74 -0.96 -10.54
N LYS A 88 -29.50 -0.75 -9.45
CA LYS A 88 -28.94 -0.34 -8.13
C LYS A 88 -27.80 -1.25 -7.65
N GLN A 89 -27.92 -2.56 -7.84
CA GLN A 89 -26.87 -3.52 -7.47
C GLN A 89 -25.59 -3.33 -8.30
N GLN A 90 -25.71 -3.03 -9.60
CA GLN A 90 -24.57 -2.80 -10.47
C GLN A 90 -23.88 -1.48 -10.11
N SER A 91 -24.64 -0.40 -9.93
CA SER A 91 -24.16 0.90 -9.49
C SER A 91 -23.40 0.80 -8.15
N ASN A 92 -23.95 0.09 -7.15
CA ASN A 92 -23.29 -0.11 -5.86
C ASN A 92 -21.98 -0.91 -5.97
N ARG A 93 -21.91 -1.87 -6.89
CA ARG A 93 -20.71 -2.71 -7.08
C ARG A 93 -19.55 -1.95 -7.73
N ILE A 94 -19.86 -1.06 -8.66
CA ILE A 94 -18.86 -0.28 -9.43
C ILE A 94 -18.60 1.11 -8.84
N SER A 95 -19.36 1.51 -7.82
CA SER A 95 -19.13 2.78 -7.14
C SER A 95 -17.76 2.77 -6.45
N PRO A 96 -16.95 3.83 -6.62
CA PRO A 96 -15.67 3.93 -5.95
C PRO A 96 -15.86 3.91 -4.43
N LYS A 97 -15.24 2.93 -3.77
CA LYS A 97 -15.28 2.79 -2.31
C LYS A 97 -14.27 3.75 -1.70
N LEU A 98 -14.76 4.90 -1.22
CA LEU A 98 -13.95 5.91 -0.54
C LEU A 98 -13.12 5.33 0.61
N ASN A 99 -13.69 4.39 1.37
CA ASN A 99 -13.02 3.75 2.51
C ASN A 99 -11.91 2.76 2.12
N ASN A 100 -11.74 2.45 0.83
CA ASN A 100 -10.66 1.60 0.32
C ASN A 100 -9.57 2.42 -0.41
N LEU A 101 -9.72 3.75 -0.44
CA LEU A 101 -8.71 4.67 -0.99
C LEU A 101 -7.72 5.14 0.09
N GLU A 102 -7.89 4.70 1.33
CA GLU A 102 -6.83 4.74 2.36
C GLU A 102 -5.77 3.70 1.98
N GLY A 103 -4.90 4.08 1.05
CA GLY A 103 -3.63 3.41 0.86
C GLY A 103 -2.83 3.55 2.15
N VAL A 104 -2.54 2.39 2.75
CA VAL A 104 -1.27 2.07 3.42
C VAL A 104 -0.65 3.24 4.20
N VAL A 105 -0.96 3.30 5.49
CA VAL A 105 -0.03 3.85 6.50
C VAL A 105 0.89 2.72 6.95
#